data_AF-A0A3G6RSX3-F1
#
_entry.id   AF-A0A3G6RSX3-F1
#
_cell.length_a   1.000
_cell.length_b   1.000
_cell.length_c   1.000
_cell.angle_alpha   90.00
_cell.angle_beta   90.00
_cell.angle_gamma   90.00
#
_symmetry.space_group_name_H-M   'P 1'
#
loop_
_entity.id
_entity.type
_entity.pdbx_description
1 polymer ?
#
loop_
_entity_poly.entity_id
_entity_poly.type
_entity_poly.pdbx_seq_one_letter_code
_entity_poly.pdbx_strand_id
1 'polypeptide(L)'
;MFLEIEDLKNVIYGYQIDQITEQNENITLQAIAAAEQEVRSYLANSSKKSVRYDIEAIMNATGDQRNAIILSHTATIAKYYIIELCNLDVIYETAKDRYDRAVSWLKMLSKGDISLDTLPTIDDTTPGTGDNDTYPFVYGSREKFNHE
;
A
#
# COMPACT_ATOMS: atom_id res chain seq x y z
N MET A 1 -12.26 -5.02 3.69
CA MET A 1 -11.05 -5.74 3.29
C MET A 1 -10.86 -5.45 1.82
N PHE A 2 -9.69 -4.96 1.43
CA PHE A 2 -9.39 -4.58 0.05
C PHE A 2 -9.20 -5.82 -0.83
N LEU A 3 -8.47 -6.80 -0.29
CA LEU A 3 -8.21 -8.10 -0.90
C LEU A 3 -9.12 -9.16 -0.27
N GLU A 4 -9.83 -9.93 -1.09
CA GLU A 4 -10.66 -11.04 -0.62
C GLU A 4 -9.97 -12.39 -0.89
N ILE A 5 -10.36 -13.44 -0.17
CA ILE A 5 -9.80 -14.79 -0.37
C ILE A 5 -9.96 -15.25 -1.83
N GLU A 6 -11.09 -14.90 -2.45
CA GLU A 6 -11.38 -15.24 -3.84
C GLU A 6 -10.42 -14.58 -4.84
N ASP A 7 -9.81 -13.44 -4.50
CA ASP A 7 -8.84 -12.75 -5.36
C ASP A 7 -7.50 -13.49 -5.40
N LEU A 8 -7.20 -14.33 -4.39
CA LEU A 8 -5.97 -15.12 -4.35
C LEU A 8 -5.87 -16.12 -5.50
N LYS A 9 -6.99 -16.50 -6.12
CA LYS A 9 -7.03 -17.38 -7.32
C LYS A 9 -6.17 -16.86 -8.48
N ASN A 10 -5.90 -15.54 -8.50
CA ASN A 10 -5.06 -14.91 -9.51
C ASN A 10 -3.56 -15.22 -9.32
N VAL A 11 -3.14 -15.63 -8.12
CA VAL A 11 -1.73 -15.83 -7.77
C VAL A 11 -1.41 -17.25 -7.29
N ILE A 12 -2.38 -17.96 -6.71
CA ILE A 12 -2.24 -19.33 -6.20
C ILE A 12 -3.59 -20.07 -6.31
N TYR A 13 -3.56 -21.38 -6.59
CA TYR A 13 -4.79 -22.17 -6.65
C TYR A 13 -5.35 -22.44 -5.25
N GLY A 14 -6.69 -22.44 -5.11
CA GLY A 14 -7.36 -22.65 -3.82
C GLY A 14 -6.93 -23.95 -3.12
N TYR A 15 -6.80 -25.06 -3.85
CA TYR A 15 -6.35 -26.33 -3.26
C TYR A 15 -4.94 -26.25 -2.66
N GLN A 16 -4.06 -25.38 -3.17
CA GLN A 16 -2.72 -25.19 -2.62
C GLN A 16 -2.77 -24.37 -1.33
N ILE A 17 -3.66 -23.37 -1.26
CA ILE A 17 -3.93 -22.63 -0.02
C ILE A 17 -4.42 -23.63 1.03
N ASP A 18 -5.44 -24.43 0.71
CA ASP A 18 -6.03 -25.41 1.63
C ASP A 18 -5.01 -26.42 2.15
N GLN A 19 -4.09 -26.87 1.29
CA GLN A 19 -3.00 -27.77 1.69
C GLN A 19 -1.98 -27.10 2.61
N ILE A 20 -1.64 -25.84 2.35
CA ILE A 20 -0.66 -25.08 3.15
C ILE A 20 -1.24 -24.70 4.51
N THR A 21 -2.50 -24.27 4.53
CA THR A 21 -3.16 -23.76 5.74
C THR A 21 -3.91 -24.85 6.51
N GLU A 22 -3.87 -26.11 6.05
CA GLU A 22 -4.64 -27.22 6.62
C GLU A 22 -6.15 -26.89 6.72
N GLN A 23 -6.68 -26.22 5.68
CA GLN A 23 -8.07 -25.72 5.61
C GLN A 23 -8.44 -24.72 6.72
N ASN A 24 -7.45 -24.10 7.38
CA ASN A 24 -7.67 -23.07 8.38
C ASN A 24 -7.76 -21.70 7.72
N GLU A 25 -8.98 -21.22 7.49
CA GLU A 25 -9.25 -19.93 6.87
C GLU A 25 -8.64 -18.75 7.63
N ASN A 26 -8.50 -18.85 8.96
CA ASN A 26 -7.91 -17.78 9.77
C ASN A 26 -6.46 -17.49 9.38
N ILE A 27 -5.71 -18.51 8.95
CA ILE A 27 -4.32 -18.35 8.50
C ILE A 27 -4.29 -17.52 7.21
N THR A 28 -5.19 -17.83 6.28
CA THR A 28 -5.35 -17.08 5.03
C THR A 28 -5.73 -15.62 5.30
N LEU A 29 -6.68 -15.39 6.21
CA LEU A 29 -7.12 -14.05 6.59
C LEU A 29 -6.00 -13.25 7.27
N GLN A 30 -5.19 -13.89 8.12
CA GLN A 30 -4.02 -13.26 8.74
C GLN A 30 -2.97 -12.85 7.71
N ALA A 31 -2.70 -13.71 6.71
CA ALA A 31 -1.77 -13.40 5.63
C ALA A 31 -2.26 -12.24 4.76
N ILE A 32 -3.57 -12.18 4.47
CA ILE A 32 -4.21 -11.04 3.78
C ILE A 32 -4.04 -9.76 4.59
N ALA A 33 -4.36 -9.79 5.89
CA ALA A 33 -4.22 -8.63 6.76
C ALA A 33 -2.77 -8.12 6.85
N ALA A 34 -1.79 -9.03 6.93
CA ALA A 34 -0.37 -8.69 6.90
C ALA A 34 0.03 -8.02 5.58
N ALA A 35 -0.42 -8.57 4.44
CA ALA A 35 -0.17 -7.99 3.12
C ALA A 35 -0.77 -6.60 2.97
N GLU A 36 -2.02 -6.39 3.40
CA GLU A 36 -2.65 -5.07 3.38
C GLU A 36 -1.88 -4.06 4.23
N GLN A 37 -1.45 -4.44 5.45
CA GLN A 37 -0.64 -3.58 6.30
C GLN A 37 0.70 -3.21 5.67
N GLU A 38 1.37 -4.17 5.01
CA GLU A 38 2.64 -3.91 4.34
C GLU A 38 2.45 -2.93 3.17
N VAL A 39 1.44 -3.14 2.32
CA VAL A 39 1.12 -2.25 1.20
C VAL A 39 0.77 -0.84 1.69
N ARG A 40 -0.02 -0.73 2.78
CA ARG A 40 -0.33 0.55 3.43
C ARG A 40 0.94 1.30 3.82
N SER A 41 1.95 0.61 4.32
CA SER A 41 3.21 1.24 4.74
C SER A 41 3.95 1.91 3.57
N TYR A 42 3.92 1.31 2.37
CA TYR A 42 4.55 1.89 1.19
C TYR A 42 3.77 3.11 0.67
N LEU A 43 2.43 3.03 0.69
CA LEU A 43 1.58 4.16 0.28
C LEU A 43 1.68 5.36 1.24
N ALA A 44 1.84 5.11 2.54
CA ALA A 44 2.02 6.15 3.55
C ALA A 44 3.36 6.90 3.41
N ASN A 45 4.43 6.19 3.05
CA ASN A 45 5.78 6.72 2.97
C ASN A 45 6.08 7.39 1.62
N SER A 46 5.11 8.07 1.01
CA SER A 46 5.32 8.79 -0.25
C SER A 46 6.34 9.93 -0.05
N SER A 47 7.54 9.79 -0.62
CA SER A 47 8.65 10.76 -0.49
C SER A 47 8.37 12.06 -1.24
N LYS A 48 7.48 12.02 -2.25
CA LYS A 48 7.12 13.19 -3.03
C LYS A 48 6.23 14.11 -2.19
N LYS A 49 6.82 15.23 -1.72
CA LYS A 49 6.20 16.24 -0.83
C LYS A 49 4.80 16.73 -1.26
N SER A 50 4.42 16.58 -2.54
CA SER A 50 3.15 17.04 -3.11
C SER A 50 2.12 15.93 -3.37
N VAL A 51 2.42 14.66 -3.09
CA VAL A 51 1.50 13.54 -3.36
C VAL A 51 1.31 12.72 -2.09
N ARG A 52 0.19 12.94 -1.42
CA ARG A 52 -0.29 12.12 -0.31
C ARG A 52 -1.42 11.24 -0.83
N TYR A 53 -1.24 9.92 -0.81
CA TYR A 53 -2.31 8.99 -1.20
C TYR A 53 -3.37 8.91 -0.10
N ASP A 54 -4.64 8.84 -0.49
CA ASP A 54 -5.73 8.53 0.44
C ASP A 54 -5.78 7.01 0.66
N ILE A 55 -5.04 6.56 1.67
CA ILE A 55 -4.89 5.14 2.01
C ILE A 55 -6.24 4.52 2.39
N GLU A 56 -7.09 5.27 3.09
CA GLU A 56 -8.41 4.78 3.50
C GLU A 56 -9.30 4.62 2.27
N ALA A 57 -9.32 5.58 1.34
CA ALA A 57 -10.08 5.43 0.10
C ALA A 57 -9.58 4.26 -0.76
N ILE A 58 -8.25 4.07 -0.86
CA ILE A 58 -7.66 2.96 -1.61
C ILE A 58 -8.04 1.61 -0.99
N MET A 59 -7.85 1.47 0.33
CA MET A 59 -8.03 0.19 1.02
C MET A 59 -9.51 -0.14 1.32
N ASN A 60 -10.41 0.85 1.25
CA ASN A 60 -11.85 0.62 1.37
C ASN A 60 -12.54 0.44 -0.01
N ALA A 61 -11.82 0.58 -1.12
CA ALA A 61 -12.38 0.32 -2.44
C ALA A 61 -12.81 -1.15 -2.58
N THR A 62 -13.94 -1.38 -3.25
CA THR A 62 -14.52 -2.72 -3.47
C THR A 62 -14.89 -2.92 -4.94
N GLY A 63 -14.98 -4.19 -5.37
CA GLY A 63 -15.34 -4.55 -6.74
C GLY A 63 -14.42 -3.89 -7.79
N ASP A 64 -15.03 -3.27 -8.79
CA ASP A 64 -14.34 -2.63 -9.92
C ASP A 64 -13.69 -1.28 -9.56
N GLN A 65 -13.95 -0.74 -8.36
CA GLN A 65 -13.30 0.48 -7.88
C GLN A 65 -11.88 0.21 -7.36
N ARG A 66 -11.51 -1.05 -7.18
CA ARG A 66 -10.18 -1.43 -6.71
C ARG A 66 -9.15 -1.19 -7.80
N ASN A 67 -8.04 -0.55 -7.45
CA ASN A 67 -6.93 -0.41 -8.38
C ASN A 67 -6.31 -1.79 -8.68
N ALA A 68 -6.38 -2.22 -9.94
CA ALA A 68 -5.99 -3.57 -10.35
C ALA A 68 -4.51 -3.90 -10.09
N ILE A 69 -3.60 -2.92 -10.24
CA ILE A 69 -2.16 -3.13 -9.98
C ILE A 69 -1.90 -3.28 -8.47
N ILE A 70 -2.50 -2.43 -7.65
CA ILE A 70 -2.37 -2.52 -6.19
C ILE A 70 -2.97 -3.84 -5.69
N LEU A 71 -4.13 -4.25 -6.21
CA LEU A 71 -4.76 -5.53 -5.89
C LEU A 71 -3.84 -6.71 -6.24
N SER A 72 -3.25 -6.71 -7.44
CA SER A 72 -2.32 -7.75 -7.90
C SER A 72 -1.07 -7.85 -7.03
N HIS A 73 -0.47 -6.71 -6.65
CA HIS A 73 0.68 -6.68 -5.74
C HIS A 73 0.31 -7.16 -4.34
N THR A 74 -0.84 -6.71 -3.80
CA THR A 74 -1.32 -7.13 -2.47
C THR A 74 -1.58 -8.64 -2.45
N ALA A 75 -2.21 -9.20 -3.48
CA ALA A 75 -2.41 -10.65 -3.61
C ALA A 75 -1.08 -11.42 -3.68
N THR A 76 -0.09 -10.90 -4.40
CA THR A 76 1.25 -11.51 -4.50
C THR A 76 1.95 -11.54 -3.15
N ILE A 77 1.85 -10.46 -2.37
CA ILE A 77 2.42 -10.37 -1.02
C ILE A 77 1.68 -11.33 -0.07
N ALA A 78 0.34 -11.38 -0.13
CA ALA A 78 -0.45 -12.32 0.66
C ALA A 78 -0.06 -13.78 0.36
N LYS A 79 0.13 -14.13 -0.92
CA LYS A 79 0.64 -15.44 -1.32
C LYS A 79 2.00 -15.75 -0.68
N TYR A 80 2.91 -14.78 -0.63
CA TYR A 80 4.22 -14.98 -0.01
C TYR A 80 4.08 -15.31 1.48
N TYR A 81 3.26 -14.56 2.23
CA TYR A 81 2.98 -14.85 3.63
C TYR A 81 2.31 -16.21 3.86
N ILE A 82 1.44 -16.66 2.95
CA ILE A 82 0.86 -18.01 3.00
C ILE A 82 1.95 -19.06 2.80
N ILE A 83 2.78 -18.91 1.76
CA ILE A 83 3.81 -19.91 1.41
C ILE A 83 4.92 -19.93 2.45
N GLU A 84 5.27 -18.82 3.09
CA GLU A 84 6.29 -18.77 4.16
C GLU A 84 5.97 -19.73 5.32
N LEU A 85 4.69 -20.04 5.56
CA LEU A 85 4.28 -21.01 6.56
C LEU A 85 4.63 -22.46 6.19
N CYS A 86 4.73 -22.76 4.90
CA CYS A 86 5.05 -24.09 4.41
C CYS A 86 6.46 -24.11 3.80
N ASN A 87 7.37 -24.90 4.37
CA ASN A 87 8.75 -25.04 3.90
C ASN A 87 8.86 -25.88 2.61
N LEU A 88 8.06 -25.56 1.59
CA LEU A 88 8.05 -26.20 0.27
C LEU A 88 9.09 -25.53 -0.64
N ASP A 89 10.29 -26.12 -0.70
CA ASP A 89 11.45 -25.62 -1.46
C ASP A 89 11.14 -25.24 -2.92
N VAL A 90 10.31 -26.01 -3.63
CA VAL A 90 10.11 -25.86 -5.07
C VAL A 90 9.31 -24.60 -5.45
N ILE A 91 8.40 -24.13 -4.58
CA ILE A 91 7.53 -22.98 -4.89
C ILE A 91 8.08 -21.70 -4.26
N TYR A 92 8.91 -21.83 -3.22
CA TYR A 92 9.40 -20.70 -2.43
C TYR A 92 10.22 -19.71 -3.26
N GLU A 93 11.18 -20.16 -4.08
CA GLU A 93 12.03 -19.26 -4.87
C GLU A 93 11.20 -18.41 -5.84
N THR A 94 10.25 -19.01 -6.55
CA THR A 94 9.39 -18.26 -7.48
C THR A 94 8.45 -17.31 -6.74
N ALA A 95 7.93 -17.72 -5.58
CA ALA A 95 7.10 -16.86 -4.74
C ALA A 95 7.90 -15.65 -4.23
N LYS A 96 9.12 -15.88 -3.75
CA LYS A 96 10.05 -14.85 -3.31
C LYS A 96 10.42 -13.88 -4.44
N ASP A 97 10.77 -14.37 -5.62
CA ASP A 97 11.07 -13.54 -6.79
C ASP A 97 9.90 -12.61 -7.16
N ARG A 98 8.67 -13.12 -7.08
CA ARG A 98 7.46 -12.33 -7.36
C ARG A 98 7.19 -11.31 -6.26
N TYR A 99 7.38 -11.70 -5.00
CA TYR A 99 7.31 -10.80 -3.85
C TYR A 99 8.33 -9.67 -3.94
N ASP A 100 9.60 -9.98 -4.19
CA ASP A 100 10.69 -9.00 -4.31
C ASP A 100 10.41 -7.99 -5.43
N ARG A 101 9.85 -8.46 -6.56
CA ARG A 101 9.40 -7.57 -7.66
C ARG A 101 8.24 -6.67 -7.25
N ALA A 102 7.23 -7.20 -6.54
CA ALA A 102 6.10 -6.42 -6.05
C ALA A 102 6.55 -5.35 -5.05
N VAL A 103 7.39 -5.71 -4.08
CA VAL A 103 7.96 -4.80 -3.09
C VAL A 103 8.85 -3.75 -3.75
N SER A 104 9.67 -4.13 -4.74
CA SER A 104 10.49 -3.18 -5.50
C SER A 104 9.63 -2.14 -6.21
N TRP A 105 8.54 -2.57 -6.86
CA TRP A 105 7.60 -1.69 -7.51
C TRP A 105 6.90 -0.74 -6.52
N LEU A 106 6.43 -1.25 -5.38
CA LEU A 106 5.83 -0.44 -4.31
C LEU A 106 6.81 0.58 -3.72
N LYS A 107 8.09 0.22 -3.60
CA LYS A 107 9.15 1.16 -3.20
C LYS A 107 9.40 2.25 -4.24
N MET A 108 9.34 1.93 -5.53
CA MET A 108 9.42 2.94 -6.60
C MET A 108 8.20 3.89 -6.58
N LEU A 109 7.01 3.35 -6.34
CA LEU A 109 5.78 4.13 -6.14
C LEU A 109 5.92 5.08 -4.93
N SER A 110 6.39 4.55 -3.79
CA SER A 110 6.66 5.31 -2.56
C SER A 110 7.71 6.41 -2.78
N LYS A 111 8.76 6.16 -3.57
CA LYS A 111 9.74 7.20 -3.92
C LYS A 111 9.17 8.27 -4.85
N GLY A 112 8.09 7.96 -5.57
CA GLY A 112 7.53 8.82 -6.62
C GLY A 112 8.24 8.68 -7.98
N ASP A 113 9.05 7.63 -8.16
CA ASP A 113 9.66 7.29 -9.45
C ASP A 113 8.58 6.81 -10.45
N ILE A 114 7.52 6.21 -9.91
CA ILE A 114 6.31 5.81 -10.62
C ILE A 114 5.14 6.58 -10.01
N SER A 115 4.26 7.10 -10.85
CA SER A 115 2.99 7.72 -10.42
C SER A 115 1.82 7.00 -11.07
N LEU A 116 0.74 6.85 -10.30
CA LEU A 116 -0.53 6.33 -10.79
C LEU A 116 -1.60 7.42 -10.65
N ASP A 117 -2.04 7.96 -11.79
CA ASP A 117 -3.07 9.01 -11.81
C ASP A 117 -4.46 8.49 -11.38
N THR A 118 -4.63 7.17 -11.33
CA THR A 118 -5.87 6.49 -10.93
C THR A 118 -6.01 6.32 -9.42
N LEU A 119 -4.97 6.61 -8.62
CA LEU A 119 -5.04 6.50 -7.18
C LEU A 119 -5.58 7.80 -6.57
N PRO A 120 -6.54 7.73 -5.64
CA PRO A 120 -7.02 8.91 -4.94
C PRO A 120 -5.91 9.52 -4.09
N THR A 121 -5.79 10.84 -4.15
CA THR A 121 -4.83 11.62 -3.38
C THR A 121 -5.56 12.63 -2.52
N ILE A 122 -5.00 12.91 -1.35
CA ILE A 122 -5.46 14.00 -0.49
C ILE A 122 -4.83 15.27 -1.04
N ASP A 123 -5.67 16.15 -1.60
CA ASP A 123 -5.23 17.48 -2.01
C ASP A 123 -4.94 18.33 -0.77
N ASP A 124 -3.72 18.84 -0.64
CA ASP A 124 -3.34 19.81 0.39
C ASP A 124 -4.05 21.18 0.19
N THR A 125 -4.93 21.33 -0.82
CA THR A 125 -5.57 22.59 -1.24
C THR A 125 -7.03 22.73 -0.81
N THR A 126 -7.45 22.12 0.30
CA THR A 126 -8.73 22.46 0.93
C THR A 126 -8.52 23.57 1.96
N PRO A 127 -8.88 24.84 1.70
CA PRO A 127 -8.86 25.87 2.74
C PRO A 127 -10.08 25.64 3.63
N GLY A 128 -9.93 24.88 4.70
CA GLY A 128 -11.02 24.66 5.64
C GLY A 128 -10.76 23.62 6.73
N THR A 129 -10.31 24.13 7.89
CA THR A 129 -10.54 23.57 9.24
C THR A 129 -9.67 22.37 9.66
N GLY A 130 -8.49 22.64 10.22
CA GLY A 130 -7.74 21.65 11.00
C GLY A 130 -6.25 21.92 11.23
N ASP A 131 -5.92 22.93 12.05
CA ASP A 131 -4.75 23.09 12.95
C ASP A 131 -3.47 22.24 12.79
N ASN A 132 -2.95 22.00 11.58
CA ASN A 132 -1.58 21.51 11.39
C ASN A 132 -0.89 22.15 10.19
N ASP A 133 -1.07 23.46 10.04
CA ASP A 133 -0.24 24.25 9.15
C ASP A 133 1.19 24.29 9.68
N THR A 134 2.04 23.39 9.21
CA THR A 134 3.48 23.62 9.25
C THR A 134 3.80 24.67 8.18
N TYR A 135 3.42 25.92 8.44
CA TYR A 135 3.93 27.05 7.68
C TYR A 135 5.46 27.01 7.74
N PRO A 136 6.18 27.27 6.63
CA PRO A 136 7.60 27.56 6.74
C PRO A 136 7.76 28.73 7.72
N PHE A 137 8.61 28.58 8.73
CA PHE A 137 8.85 29.60 9.74
C PHE A 137 9.39 30.87 9.06
N VAL A 138 8.52 31.85 8.79
CA VAL A 138 8.93 33.11 8.17
C VAL A 138 9.34 34.07 9.28
N TYR A 139 10.65 34.30 9.39
CA TYR A 139 11.22 35.38 10.20
C TYR A 139 11.42 36.62 9.32
N GLY A 140 10.76 37.72 9.66
CA GLY A 140 10.96 39.03 9.06
C GLY A 140 10.91 40.10 10.14
N SER A 141 11.89 41.01 10.17
CA SER A 141 11.81 42.19 11.04
C SER A 141 10.78 43.17 10.47
N ARG A 142 10.01 43.82 11.34
CA ARG A 142 9.11 44.92 10.94
C ARG A 142 9.89 46.00 10.19
N GLU A 143 9.27 46.57 9.16
CA GLU A 143 9.83 47.68 8.41
C GLU A 143 10.18 48.83 9.36
N LYS A 144 11.39 49.38 9.24
CA LYS A 144 11.91 50.32 10.24
C LYS A 144 11.08 51.60 10.20
N PHE A 145 10.61 52.01 11.38
CA PHE A 145 9.88 53.25 11.57
C PHE A 145 10.81 54.43 11.30
N ASN A 146 10.56 55.17 10.22
CA ASN A 146 11.24 56.43 9.94
C ASN A 146 10.46 57.54 10.64
N HIS A 147 11.09 58.21 11.61
CA HIS A 147 10.57 59.45 12.16
C HIS A 147 10.88 60.59 11.17
N GLU A 148 9.84 61.22 10.64
CA GLU A 148 9.92 62.59 10.08
C GLU A 148 9.90 63.63 11.20
#